data_AF-A0A940FCZ7-F1
#
_entry.id   AF-A0A940FCZ7-F1
#
_cell.length_a   1.000
_cell.length_b   1.000
_cell.length_c   1.000
_cell.angle_alpha   90.00
_cell.angle_beta   90.00
_cell.angle_gamma   90.00
#
_symmetry.space_group_name_H-M   'P 1'
#
loop_
_entity.id
_entity.type
_entity.pdbx_description
1 polymer ?
#
loop_
_entity_poly.entity_id
_entity_poly.type
_entity_poly.pdbx_seq_one_letter_code
_entity_poly.pdbx_strand_id
1 'polypeptide(L)'
;MQEVTVPQTTSQMIDDDEIDLVELALTVWKRRKIVAAITLAGTLLATGFSFTQPNIYTATATLLPTDSSSDRISNALTSLGALGGLAAQASGGLKGTVSDKFVAIIQSRRLTEQVIHHPQTLPQLFPKQWNTVQKRWEKVPTLLEAHRLLAKTISTKVDPKTGLLQLSVDHTDPKFAADLANSYVIELNAFLQGNTLSSAKRNRAFLEQQVTGVVRDLSKLEDELKKFQQAHKIVSLDAQTEAGVQTYATLKSQLMAKEMEYNLLANSVSSSDTQSIGLRQEISQIKEKLNTIENGTGDGIISFKDAPDLGVRFARIKRDLLTKQKVFELMSQQLEIAKLDEAKDTLSFQIIDEAITPDKKSKPKRGVIIAIGLIISLFIAILSVLILNKFGKWAATEPK
;
A
#
# COMPACT_ATOMS: atom_id res chain seq x y z
N MET A 1 -86.19 34.86 -23.74
CA MET A 1 -85.35 34.89 -22.53
C MET A 1 -84.05 34.20 -22.86
N GLN A 2 -82.96 34.79 -22.38
CA GLN A 2 -81.57 34.60 -22.79
C GLN A 2 -80.98 33.22 -22.48
N GLU A 3 -79.91 32.94 -23.23
CA GLU A 3 -78.85 31.93 -23.12
C GLU A 3 -78.67 31.23 -21.77
N VAL A 4 -78.44 29.92 -21.83
CA VAL A 4 -77.26 29.32 -21.19
C VAL A 4 -76.67 28.29 -22.15
N THR A 5 -75.62 28.70 -22.87
CA THR A 5 -74.75 27.85 -23.66
C THR A 5 -73.80 27.13 -22.72
N VAL A 6 -73.99 25.82 -22.50
CA VAL A 6 -72.99 24.99 -21.83
C VAL A 6 -72.12 24.36 -22.92
N PRO A 7 -70.80 24.62 -22.95
CA PRO A 7 -69.94 23.94 -23.90
C PRO A 7 -69.85 22.47 -23.49
N GLN A 8 -70.25 21.56 -24.37
CA GLN A 8 -69.93 20.15 -24.23
C GLN A 8 -68.40 20.04 -24.33
N THR A 9 -67.75 19.83 -23.20
CA THR A 9 -66.37 19.37 -23.12
C THR A 9 -66.24 18.18 -24.05
N THR A 10 -65.52 18.37 -25.15
CA THR A 10 -64.98 17.27 -25.94
C THR A 10 -64.17 16.42 -24.98
N SER A 11 -64.75 15.32 -24.49
CA SER A 11 -63.95 14.20 -24.02
C SER A 11 -63.22 13.71 -25.25
N GLN A 12 -62.04 14.30 -25.49
CA GLN A 12 -61.03 13.65 -26.29
C GLN A 12 -60.86 12.28 -25.64
N MET A 13 -61.34 11.25 -26.32
CA MET A 13 -60.87 9.90 -26.08
C MET A 13 -59.38 9.97 -26.36
N ILE A 14 -58.61 10.17 -25.30
CA ILE A 14 -57.28 9.62 -25.22
C ILE A 14 -57.56 8.13 -25.36
N ASP A 15 -57.37 7.64 -26.60
CA ASP A 15 -57.23 6.24 -26.89
C ASP A 15 -55.98 5.84 -26.09
N ASP A 16 -56.19 5.55 -24.80
CA ASP A 16 -55.21 4.86 -23.99
C ASP A 16 -55.05 3.54 -24.73
N ASP A 17 -53.99 3.48 -25.52
CA ASP A 17 -53.43 2.29 -26.16
C ASP A 17 -53.03 1.34 -25.01
N GLU A 18 -54.03 0.86 -24.26
CA GLU A 18 -53.87 -0.01 -23.11
C GLU A 18 -53.24 -1.29 -23.67
N ILE A 19 -52.00 -1.50 -23.29
CA ILE A 19 -51.24 -2.68 -23.67
C ILE A 19 -51.91 -3.87 -22.98
N ASP A 20 -52.89 -4.48 -23.66
CA ASP A 20 -53.56 -5.65 -23.13
C ASP A 20 -52.58 -6.84 -23.13
N LEU A 21 -52.08 -7.15 -21.94
CA LEU A 21 -51.13 -8.24 -21.70
C LEU A 21 -51.69 -9.59 -22.17
N VAL A 22 -53.01 -9.75 -22.17
CA VAL A 22 -53.70 -10.96 -22.60
C VAL A 22 -53.66 -11.08 -24.13
N GLU A 23 -53.86 -9.98 -24.87
CA GLU A 23 -53.76 -9.97 -26.33
C GLU A 23 -52.32 -10.25 -26.81
N LEU A 24 -51.33 -9.69 -26.11
CA LEU A 24 -49.91 -9.99 -26.36
C LEU A 24 -49.60 -11.47 -26.15
N ALA A 25 -50.06 -12.06 -25.04
CA ALA A 25 -49.85 -13.47 -24.75
C ALA A 25 -50.49 -14.39 -25.80
N LEU A 26 -51.72 -14.08 -26.23
CA LEU A 26 -52.43 -14.82 -27.28
C LEU A 26 -51.72 -14.70 -28.64
N THR A 27 -51.20 -13.52 -28.97
CA THR A 27 -50.43 -13.29 -30.20
C THR A 27 -49.17 -14.14 -30.24
N VAL A 28 -48.43 -14.18 -29.14
CA VAL A 28 -47.24 -15.02 -28.98
C VAL A 28 -47.59 -16.51 -29.08
N TRP A 29 -48.69 -16.93 -28.45
CA TRP A 29 -49.14 -18.33 -28.48
C TRP A 29 -49.55 -18.79 -29.88
N LYS A 30 -50.24 -17.93 -30.66
CA LYS A 30 -50.60 -18.21 -32.06
C LYS A 30 -49.37 -18.50 -32.93
N ARG A 31 -48.25 -17.82 -32.65
CA ARG A 31 -46.96 -17.99 -33.38
C ARG A 31 -45.93 -18.82 -32.61
N ARG A 32 -46.36 -19.72 -31.70
CA ARG A 32 -45.46 -20.54 -30.86
C ARG A 32 -44.36 -21.30 -31.61
N LYS A 33 -44.62 -21.75 -32.85
CA LYS A 33 -43.63 -22.46 -33.69
C LYS A 33 -42.47 -21.54 -34.11
N ILE A 34 -42.77 -20.27 -34.43
CA ILE A 34 -41.77 -19.26 -34.79
C ILE A 34 -40.95 -18.90 -33.55
N VAL A 35 -41.63 -18.70 -32.41
CA VAL A 35 -40.96 -18.42 -31.13
C VAL A 35 -40.01 -19.56 -30.76
N ALA A 36 -40.50 -20.80 -30.79
CA ALA A 36 -39.69 -21.99 -30.51
C ALA A 36 -38.51 -22.13 -31.49
N ALA A 37 -38.69 -21.88 -32.78
CA ALA A 37 -37.62 -21.96 -33.78
C ALA A 37 -36.51 -20.92 -33.54
N ILE A 38 -36.87 -19.65 -33.27
CA ILE A 38 -35.89 -18.58 -32.99
C ILE A 38 -35.16 -18.85 -31.68
N THR A 39 -35.88 -19.24 -30.62
CA THR A 39 -35.27 -19.55 -29.33
C THR A 39 -34.32 -20.76 -29.43
N LEU A 40 -34.70 -21.79 -30.19
CA LEU A 40 -33.85 -22.96 -30.41
C LEU A 40 -32.61 -22.62 -31.24
N ALA A 41 -32.77 -21.85 -32.32
CA ALA A 41 -31.63 -21.39 -33.14
C ALA A 41 -30.64 -20.54 -32.31
N GLY A 42 -31.14 -19.58 -31.54
CA GLY A 42 -30.29 -18.73 -30.69
C GLY A 42 -29.61 -19.51 -29.56
N THR A 43 -30.28 -20.51 -28.97
CA THR A 43 -29.68 -21.39 -27.96
C THR A 43 -28.59 -22.28 -28.57
N LEU A 44 -28.79 -22.80 -29.79
CA LEU A 44 -27.76 -23.56 -30.52
C LEU A 44 -26.54 -22.69 -30.84
N LEU A 45 -26.74 -21.43 -31.27
CA LEU A 45 -25.65 -20.48 -31.49
C LEU A 45 -24.88 -20.17 -30.20
N ALA A 46 -25.59 -19.91 -29.09
CA ALA A 46 -24.96 -19.68 -27.78
C ALA A 46 -24.16 -20.90 -27.30
N THR A 47 -24.69 -22.11 -27.55
CA THR A 47 -24.01 -23.37 -27.25
C THR A 47 -22.74 -23.51 -28.09
N GLY A 48 -22.84 -23.34 -29.41
CA GLY A 48 -21.70 -23.38 -30.31
C GLY A 48 -20.61 -22.38 -29.90
N PHE A 49 -20.99 -21.13 -29.61
CA PHE A 49 -20.07 -20.10 -29.11
C PHE A 49 -19.41 -20.51 -27.78
N SER A 50 -20.18 -21.11 -26.85
CA SER A 50 -19.65 -21.56 -25.55
C SER A 50 -18.56 -22.63 -25.69
N PHE A 51 -18.63 -23.51 -26.71
CA PHE A 51 -17.62 -24.53 -26.98
C PHE A 51 -16.34 -23.97 -27.62
N THR A 52 -16.39 -22.80 -28.26
CA THR A 52 -15.19 -22.17 -28.83
C THR A 52 -14.28 -21.51 -27.78
N GLN A 53 -14.80 -21.23 -26.58
CA GLN A 53 -14.05 -20.60 -25.51
C GLN A 53 -13.16 -21.62 -24.76
N PRO A 54 -11.86 -21.36 -24.58
CA PRO A 54 -10.95 -22.28 -23.91
C PRO A 54 -11.34 -22.46 -22.44
N ASN A 55 -11.11 -23.66 -21.90
CA ASN A 55 -11.27 -23.91 -20.48
C ASN A 55 -10.12 -23.24 -19.73
N ILE A 56 -10.45 -22.44 -18.72
CA ILE A 56 -9.49 -21.73 -17.87
C ILE A 56 -9.64 -22.27 -16.46
N TYR A 57 -8.51 -22.61 -15.88
CA TYR A 57 -8.34 -23.10 -14.53
C TYR A 57 -7.73 -22.01 -13.67
N THR A 58 -8.22 -21.88 -12.44
CA THR A 58 -7.70 -20.89 -11.48
C THR A 58 -7.02 -21.62 -10.34
N ALA A 59 -5.75 -21.34 -10.11
CA ALA A 59 -5.05 -21.75 -8.89
C ALA A 59 -4.89 -20.53 -7.98
N THR A 60 -5.08 -20.73 -6.68
CA THR A 60 -5.07 -19.63 -5.70
C THR A 60 -4.13 -19.95 -4.56
N ALA A 61 -3.18 -19.07 -4.28
CA ALA A 61 -2.37 -19.07 -3.06
C ALA A 61 -2.93 -18.04 -2.07
N THR A 62 -2.97 -18.38 -0.78
CA THR A 62 -3.45 -17.49 0.28
C THR A 62 -2.30 -17.08 1.19
N LEU A 63 -2.09 -15.78 1.31
CA LEU A 63 -1.03 -15.16 2.08
C LEU A 63 -1.64 -14.30 3.19
N LEU A 64 -1.00 -14.31 4.36
CA LEU A 64 -1.29 -13.39 5.44
C LEU A 64 -0.15 -12.37 5.53
N PRO A 65 -0.36 -11.14 5.04
CA PRO A 65 0.56 -10.03 5.30
C PRO A 65 0.71 -9.80 6.80
N THR A 66 1.94 -9.79 7.29
CA THR A 66 2.25 -9.43 8.67
C THR A 66 3.08 -8.16 8.67
N ASP A 67 2.66 -7.15 9.42
CA ASP A 67 3.44 -5.93 9.61
C ASP A 67 3.72 -5.75 11.10
N SER A 68 4.96 -5.99 11.49
CA SER A 68 5.46 -5.72 12.84
C SER A 68 5.48 -4.22 13.19
N SER A 69 5.19 -3.31 12.24
CA SER A 69 5.25 -1.87 12.44
C SER A 69 3.93 -1.22 12.91
N SER A 70 2.75 -1.77 12.60
CA SER A 70 1.47 -1.15 13.02
C SER A 70 1.25 -1.21 14.53
N ASP A 71 1.90 -2.16 15.21
CA ASP A 71 1.79 -2.34 16.66
C ASP A 71 2.44 -1.19 17.45
N ARG A 72 3.37 -0.42 16.89
CA ARG A 72 4.07 0.64 17.65
C ARG A 72 3.37 1.99 17.65
N ILE A 73 2.67 2.37 16.58
CA ILE A 73 1.94 3.66 16.56
C ILE A 73 0.78 3.59 17.56
N SER A 74 0.09 2.45 17.62
CA SER A 74 -0.96 2.18 18.60
C SER A 74 -0.41 2.17 20.03
N ASN A 75 0.74 1.54 20.28
CA ASN A 75 1.33 1.45 21.62
C ASN A 75 2.01 2.74 22.11
N ALA A 76 2.65 3.52 21.23
CA ALA A 76 3.20 4.83 21.57
C ALA A 76 2.10 5.84 21.87
N LEU A 77 0.98 5.77 21.15
CA LEU A 77 -0.17 6.65 21.34
C LEU A 77 -1.01 6.27 22.57
N THR A 78 -1.03 4.99 22.96
CA THR A 78 -1.64 4.51 24.21
C THR A 78 -0.82 4.96 25.44
N SER A 79 0.50 5.13 25.29
CA SER A 79 1.36 5.65 26.37
C SER A 79 1.15 7.14 26.69
N LEU A 80 0.40 7.87 25.86
CA LEU A 80 0.13 9.32 25.99
C LEU A 80 -1.26 9.65 26.55
N GLY A 81 -2.02 8.67 27.06
CA GLY A 81 -3.35 8.89 27.63
C GLY A 81 -4.43 9.17 26.58
N ALA A 82 -5.58 9.71 27.02
CA ALA A 82 -6.89 9.80 26.33
C ALA A 82 -6.95 10.36 24.89
N LEU A 83 -5.81 10.74 24.31
CA LEU A 83 -5.65 11.12 22.90
C LEU A 83 -5.54 9.91 21.95
N GLY A 84 -5.31 8.70 22.48
CA GLY A 84 -5.29 7.46 21.70
C GLY A 84 -6.56 7.18 20.89
N GLY A 85 -7.73 7.53 21.44
CA GLY A 85 -9.02 7.39 20.75
C GLY A 85 -9.30 8.45 19.70
N LEU A 86 -8.73 9.65 19.84
CA LEU A 86 -8.95 10.78 18.94
C LEU A 86 -7.99 10.79 17.75
N ALA A 87 -6.74 10.30 17.90
CA ALA A 87 -5.82 10.15 16.76
C ALA A 87 -6.21 8.97 15.84
N ALA A 88 -6.90 7.95 16.36
CA ALA A 88 -7.55 6.92 15.53
C ALA A 88 -8.69 7.49 14.66
N GLN A 89 -9.30 8.61 15.08
CA GLN A 89 -10.42 9.25 14.38
C GLN A 89 -9.96 10.42 13.48
N ALA A 90 -8.89 11.13 13.87
CA ALA A 90 -8.30 12.24 13.10
C ALA A 90 -7.34 11.77 11.99
N SER A 91 -6.82 10.54 12.06
CA SER A 91 -6.02 9.92 10.99
C SER A 91 -6.84 9.45 9.79
N GLY A 92 -8.15 9.79 9.75
CA GLY A 92 -8.97 9.84 8.54
C GLY A 92 -8.53 8.87 7.44
N GLY A 93 -8.63 7.56 7.71
CA GLY A 93 -8.33 6.50 6.76
C GLY A 93 -7.14 6.79 5.86
N LEU A 94 -5.90 6.81 6.40
CA LEU A 94 -4.72 6.68 5.56
C LEU A 94 -4.85 5.39 4.74
N LYS A 95 -5.29 5.58 3.49
CA LYS A 95 -5.60 4.59 2.47
C LYS A 95 -4.32 3.84 2.11
N GLY A 96 -4.10 2.70 2.76
CA GLY A 96 -3.06 1.76 2.41
C GLY A 96 -2.85 0.77 3.55
N THR A 97 -3.67 -0.29 3.57
CA THR A 97 -3.42 -1.43 4.44
C THR A 97 -2.08 -2.07 4.08
N VAL A 98 -1.49 -2.82 5.01
CA VAL A 98 -0.30 -3.64 4.73
C VAL A 98 -0.53 -4.46 3.46
N SER A 99 -1.70 -5.09 3.36
CA SER A 99 -2.13 -5.88 2.21
C SER A 99 -2.12 -5.09 0.89
N ASP A 100 -2.42 -3.79 0.89
CA ASP A 100 -2.32 -2.93 -0.31
C ASP A 100 -0.87 -2.73 -0.77
N LYS A 101 0.09 -2.62 0.17
CA LYS A 101 1.52 -2.59 -0.17
C LYS A 101 1.95 -3.88 -0.86
N PHE A 102 1.49 -5.03 -0.36
CA PHE A 102 1.75 -6.33 -0.98
C PHE A 102 1.12 -6.42 -2.39
N VAL A 103 -0.12 -5.97 -2.57
CA VAL A 103 -0.76 -5.91 -3.90
C VAL A 103 0.06 -5.06 -4.87
N ALA A 104 0.52 -3.89 -4.45
CA ALA A 104 1.35 -3.01 -5.28
C ALA A 104 2.70 -3.65 -5.64
N ILE A 105 3.32 -4.40 -4.73
CA ILE A 105 4.56 -5.14 -4.99
C ILE A 105 4.31 -6.28 -5.98
N ILE A 106 3.22 -7.04 -5.81
CA ILE A 106 2.85 -8.14 -6.71
C ILE A 106 2.61 -7.65 -8.14
N GLN A 107 1.95 -6.50 -8.28
CA GLN A 107 1.70 -5.86 -9.57
C GLN A 107 2.92 -5.12 -10.14
N SER A 108 4.02 -5.04 -9.40
CA SER A 108 5.20 -4.31 -9.83
C SER A 108 5.92 -5.01 -10.97
N ARG A 109 6.48 -4.21 -11.88
CA ARG A 109 7.30 -4.71 -12.99
C ARG A 109 8.55 -5.46 -12.49
N ARG A 110 9.15 -5.00 -11.39
CA ARG A 110 10.39 -5.58 -10.84
C ARG A 110 10.18 -7.00 -10.32
N LEU A 111 9.09 -7.25 -9.58
CA LEU A 111 8.77 -8.60 -9.14
C LEU A 111 8.45 -9.49 -10.34
N THR A 112 7.67 -8.98 -11.29
CA THR A 112 7.32 -9.71 -12.51
C THR A 112 8.57 -10.13 -13.29
N GLU A 113 9.57 -9.27 -13.39
CA GLU A 113 10.86 -9.56 -14.03
C GLU A 113 11.60 -10.71 -13.32
N GLN A 114 11.62 -10.74 -11.98
CA GLN A 114 12.21 -11.86 -11.23
C GLN A 114 11.50 -13.19 -11.52
N VAL A 115 10.16 -13.21 -11.53
CA VAL A 115 9.37 -14.42 -11.84
C VAL A 115 9.60 -14.89 -13.29
N ILE A 116 9.77 -13.96 -14.23
CA ILE A 116 10.02 -14.25 -15.64
C ILE A 116 11.39 -14.93 -15.85
N HIS A 117 12.39 -14.61 -15.03
CA HIS A 117 13.71 -15.23 -15.13
C HIS A 117 13.74 -16.69 -14.64
N HIS A 118 12.66 -17.18 -14.02
CA HIS A 118 12.55 -18.60 -13.70
C HIS A 118 12.48 -19.43 -15.00
N PRO A 119 13.41 -20.37 -15.25
CA PRO A 119 13.57 -21.05 -16.55
C PRO A 119 12.33 -21.75 -17.15
N GLN A 120 11.26 -21.96 -16.39
CA GLN A 120 10.05 -22.65 -16.84
C GLN A 120 8.85 -21.74 -17.11
N THR A 121 8.90 -20.46 -16.71
CA THR A 121 7.74 -19.54 -16.79
C THR A 121 7.56 -18.97 -18.19
N LEU A 122 8.63 -18.50 -18.82
CA LEU A 122 8.58 -17.92 -20.17
C LEU A 122 8.05 -18.87 -21.25
N PRO A 123 8.57 -20.12 -21.40
CA PRO A 123 8.15 -21.02 -22.47
C PRO A 123 6.65 -21.36 -22.44
N GLN A 124 6.08 -21.48 -21.25
CA GLN A 124 4.67 -21.83 -21.05
C GLN A 124 3.74 -20.63 -21.20
N LEU A 125 4.22 -19.41 -20.91
CA LEU A 125 3.48 -18.17 -21.12
C LEU A 125 3.40 -17.80 -22.62
N PHE A 126 4.41 -18.20 -23.41
CA PHE A 126 4.49 -17.93 -24.85
C PHE A 126 4.63 -19.22 -25.69
N PRO A 127 3.63 -20.13 -25.65
CA PRO A 127 3.72 -21.42 -26.32
C PRO A 127 3.81 -21.31 -27.85
N LYS A 128 3.38 -20.17 -28.42
CA LYS A 128 3.45 -19.90 -29.87
C LYS A 128 4.81 -19.39 -30.35
N GLN A 129 5.67 -18.93 -29.44
CA GLN A 129 6.99 -18.34 -29.76
C GLN A 129 8.14 -19.24 -29.30
N TRP A 130 7.82 -20.27 -28.50
CA TRP A 130 8.75 -21.27 -28.02
C TRP A 130 8.67 -22.52 -28.90
N ASN A 131 9.80 -22.90 -29.49
CA ASN A 131 9.88 -24.17 -30.21
C ASN A 131 10.22 -25.30 -29.23
N THR A 132 9.22 -26.10 -28.86
CA THR A 132 9.35 -27.21 -27.91
C THR A 132 10.34 -28.29 -28.38
N VAL A 133 10.51 -28.46 -29.69
CA VAL A 133 11.39 -29.48 -30.28
C VAL A 133 12.86 -29.03 -30.26
N GLN A 134 13.12 -27.78 -30.63
CA GLN A 134 14.48 -27.22 -30.70
C GLN A 134 14.95 -26.59 -29.39
N LYS A 135 14.06 -26.45 -28.39
CA LYS A 135 14.29 -25.73 -27.13
C LYS A 135 14.87 -24.32 -27.35
N ARG A 136 14.36 -23.62 -28.36
CA ARG A 136 14.82 -22.29 -28.77
C ARG A 136 13.63 -21.37 -29.02
N TRP A 137 13.87 -20.08 -28.82
CA TRP A 137 12.92 -19.02 -29.13
C TRP A 137 12.91 -18.73 -30.63
N GLU A 138 11.75 -18.80 -31.25
CA GLU A 138 11.56 -18.33 -32.64
C GLU A 138 11.55 -16.79 -32.68
N LYS A 139 10.99 -16.17 -31.64
CA LYS A 139 11.10 -14.75 -31.34
C LYS A 139 11.11 -14.58 -29.83
N VAL A 140 12.16 -13.96 -29.29
CA VAL A 140 12.23 -13.69 -27.84
C VAL A 140 11.16 -12.66 -27.49
N PRO A 141 10.21 -12.98 -26.58
CA PRO A 141 9.21 -12.02 -26.13
C PRO A 141 9.87 -10.84 -25.43
N THR A 142 9.32 -9.65 -25.62
CA THR A 142 9.82 -8.48 -24.88
C THR A 142 9.39 -8.55 -23.41
N LEU A 143 10.21 -8.02 -22.51
CA LEU A 143 9.88 -7.96 -21.08
C LEU A 143 8.55 -7.24 -20.81
N LEU A 144 8.20 -6.26 -21.65
CA LEU A 144 6.94 -5.52 -21.56
C LEU A 144 5.73 -6.38 -21.95
N GLU A 145 5.83 -7.20 -23.00
CA GLU A 145 4.79 -8.15 -23.39
C GLU A 145 4.56 -9.20 -22.30
N ALA A 146 5.64 -9.74 -21.75
CA ALA A 146 5.59 -10.72 -20.66
C ALA A 146 4.90 -10.14 -19.41
N HIS A 147 5.27 -8.92 -19.02
CA HIS A 147 4.62 -8.23 -17.90
C HIS A 147 3.13 -7.98 -18.17
N ARG A 148 2.76 -7.53 -19.37
CA ARG A 148 1.36 -7.26 -19.72
C ARG A 148 0.50 -8.54 -19.70
N LEU A 149 1.06 -9.67 -20.16
CA LEU A 149 0.36 -10.95 -20.11
C LEU A 149 0.21 -11.45 -18.67
N LEU A 150 1.27 -11.38 -17.86
CA LEU A 150 1.20 -11.77 -16.45
C LEU A 150 0.23 -10.91 -15.66
N ALA A 151 0.24 -9.59 -15.86
CA ALA A 151 -0.72 -8.67 -15.23
C ALA A 151 -2.18 -8.97 -15.58
N LYS A 152 -2.45 -9.56 -16.75
CA LYS A 152 -3.80 -10.02 -17.14
C LYS A 152 -4.15 -11.41 -16.58
N THR A 153 -3.14 -12.24 -16.37
CA THR A 153 -3.26 -13.64 -15.93
C THR A 153 -3.43 -13.73 -14.40
N ILE A 154 -2.86 -12.76 -13.68
CA ILE A 154 -2.82 -12.72 -12.22
C ILE A 154 -3.90 -11.78 -11.70
N SER A 155 -4.61 -12.22 -10.67
CA SER A 155 -5.58 -11.40 -9.94
C SER A 155 -5.31 -11.50 -8.45
N THR A 156 -5.13 -10.36 -7.80
CA THR A 156 -4.94 -10.24 -6.36
C THR A 156 -6.22 -9.71 -5.71
N LYS A 157 -6.71 -10.38 -4.67
CA LYS A 157 -7.83 -9.90 -3.85
C LYS A 157 -7.42 -9.83 -2.39
N VAL A 158 -7.82 -8.76 -1.72
CA VAL A 158 -7.65 -8.60 -0.28
C VAL A 158 -9.01 -8.72 0.37
N ASP A 159 -9.15 -9.60 1.35
CA ASP A 159 -10.34 -9.66 2.18
C ASP A 159 -10.25 -8.56 3.26
N PRO A 160 -11.13 -7.54 3.25
CA PRO A 160 -11.07 -6.43 4.19
C PRO A 160 -11.34 -6.82 5.64
N LYS A 161 -11.94 -7.99 5.90
CA LYS A 161 -12.24 -8.46 7.26
C LYS A 161 -11.08 -9.25 7.86
N THR A 162 -10.45 -10.11 7.05
CA THR A 162 -9.39 -11.02 7.51
C THR A 162 -7.99 -10.53 7.18
N GLY A 163 -7.85 -9.54 6.30
CA GLY A 163 -6.55 -9.05 5.81
C GLY A 163 -5.85 -10.01 4.85
N LEU A 164 -6.44 -11.19 4.59
CA LEU A 164 -5.86 -12.23 3.75
C LEU A 164 -5.76 -11.77 2.30
N LEU A 165 -4.59 -12.02 1.71
CA LEU A 165 -4.27 -11.75 0.32
C LEU A 165 -4.37 -13.04 -0.47
N GLN A 166 -5.30 -13.09 -1.41
CA GLN A 166 -5.49 -14.19 -2.34
C GLN A 166 -4.84 -13.85 -3.68
N LEU A 167 -3.79 -14.58 -4.03
CA LEU A 167 -3.13 -14.52 -5.32
C LEU A 167 -3.70 -15.61 -6.23
N SER A 168 -4.47 -15.22 -7.24
CA SER A 168 -5.07 -16.15 -8.19
C SER A 168 -4.43 -16.06 -9.57
N VAL A 169 -4.16 -17.20 -10.18
CA VAL A 169 -3.59 -17.31 -11.54
C VAL A 169 -4.57 -18.06 -12.43
N ASP A 170 -4.99 -17.43 -13.51
CA ASP A 170 -5.90 -17.98 -14.51
C ASP A 170 -5.12 -18.53 -15.72
N HIS A 171 -5.05 -19.85 -15.90
CA HIS A 171 -4.36 -20.44 -17.06
C HIS A 171 -5.12 -21.63 -17.69
N THR A 172 -4.77 -21.98 -18.93
CA THR A 172 -5.38 -23.12 -19.65
C THR A 172 -4.85 -24.47 -19.17
N ASP A 173 -3.59 -24.50 -18.73
CA ASP A 173 -2.97 -25.64 -18.05
C ASP A 173 -3.11 -25.48 -16.52
N PRO A 174 -3.82 -26.41 -15.83
CA PRO A 174 -3.99 -26.36 -14.38
C PRO A 174 -2.68 -26.52 -13.60
N LYS A 175 -1.71 -27.29 -14.13
CA LYS A 175 -0.42 -27.48 -13.46
C LYS A 175 0.38 -26.17 -13.47
N PHE A 176 0.48 -25.55 -14.64
CA PHE A 176 1.14 -24.26 -14.78
C PHE A 176 0.51 -23.17 -13.92
N ALA A 177 -0.83 -23.15 -13.78
CA ALA A 177 -1.50 -22.17 -12.93
C ALA A 177 -1.01 -22.25 -11.47
N ALA A 178 -0.91 -23.46 -10.92
CA ALA A 178 -0.43 -23.70 -9.57
C ALA A 178 1.06 -23.39 -9.43
N ASP A 179 1.88 -23.89 -10.35
CA ASP A 179 3.34 -23.68 -10.34
C ASP A 179 3.68 -22.18 -10.46
N LEU A 180 2.97 -21.42 -11.29
CA LEU A 180 3.16 -19.99 -11.46
C LEU A 180 2.73 -19.21 -10.22
N ALA A 181 1.60 -19.56 -9.60
CA ALA A 181 1.16 -18.94 -8.36
C ALA A 181 2.18 -19.15 -7.24
N ASN A 182 2.67 -20.38 -7.06
CA ASN A 182 3.70 -20.70 -6.07
C ASN A 182 5.04 -20.03 -6.39
N SER A 183 5.42 -19.94 -7.66
CA SER A 183 6.62 -19.20 -8.10
C SER A 183 6.53 -17.72 -7.71
N TYR A 184 5.37 -17.10 -7.89
CA TYR A 184 5.14 -15.73 -7.45
C TYR A 184 5.31 -15.56 -5.94
N VAL A 185 4.85 -16.53 -5.14
CA VAL A 185 5.01 -16.51 -3.68
C VAL A 185 6.50 -16.60 -3.29
N ILE A 186 7.25 -17.51 -3.91
CA ILE A 186 8.69 -17.69 -3.67
C ILE A 186 9.46 -16.43 -4.04
N GLU A 187 9.22 -15.90 -5.24
CA GLU A 187 9.90 -14.68 -5.72
C GLU A 187 9.48 -13.45 -4.94
N LEU A 188 8.22 -13.38 -4.46
CA LEU A 188 7.78 -12.31 -3.56
C LEU A 188 8.57 -12.34 -2.26
N ASN A 189 8.76 -13.52 -1.66
CA ASN A 189 9.60 -13.64 -0.46
C ASN A 189 11.04 -13.20 -0.73
N ALA A 190 11.63 -13.64 -1.84
CA ALA A 190 12.98 -13.24 -2.24
C ALA A 190 13.09 -11.73 -2.50
N PHE A 191 12.09 -11.12 -3.14
CA PHE A 191 12.02 -9.68 -3.42
C PHE A 191 12.00 -8.86 -2.12
N LEU A 192 11.21 -9.30 -1.14
CA LEU A 192 11.09 -8.64 0.16
C LEU A 192 12.38 -8.74 0.98
N GLN A 193 13.11 -9.85 0.86
CA GLN A 193 14.40 -10.02 1.52
C GLN A 193 15.56 -9.33 0.76
N GLY A 194 15.41 -9.13 -0.55
CA GLY A 194 16.54 -8.96 -1.47
C GLY A 194 17.19 -7.59 -1.49
N ASN A 195 16.47 -6.47 -1.37
CA ASN A 195 17.12 -5.15 -1.41
C ASN A 195 16.21 -3.94 -1.16
N THR A 196 15.12 -4.06 -0.40
CA THR A 196 14.32 -2.87 -0.11
C THR A 196 15.07 -2.00 0.90
N LEU A 197 15.58 -0.83 0.45
CA LEU A 197 16.05 0.22 1.36
C LEU A 197 14.83 0.70 2.15
N SER A 198 14.55 0.04 3.28
CA SER A 198 13.41 0.37 4.12
C SER A 198 13.62 1.73 4.79
N SER A 199 12.56 2.29 5.35
CA SER A 199 12.69 3.53 6.13
C SER A 199 13.57 3.30 7.37
N ALA A 200 13.47 2.14 8.03
CA ALA A 200 14.34 1.80 9.16
C ALA A 200 15.80 1.66 8.73
N LYS A 201 16.10 1.00 7.60
CA LYS A 201 17.46 0.88 7.08
C LYS A 201 18.10 2.22 6.74
N ARG A 202 17.33 3.16 6.15
CA ARG A 202 17.79 4.55 5.92
C ARG A 202 18.10 5.26 7.24
N ASN A 203 17.21 5.14 8.22
CA ASN A 203 17.39 5.77 9.53
C ASN A 203 18.62 5.21 10.27
N ARG A 204 18.79 3.89 10.27
CA ARG A 204 19.98 3.24 10.86
C ARG A 204 21.26 3.74 10.19
N ALA A 205 21.32 3.75 8.87
CA ALA A 205 22.49 4.22 8.13
C ALA A 205 22.82 5.69 8.43
N PHE A 206 21.80 6.54 8.56
CA PHE A 206 21.97 7.94 8.96
C PHE A 206 22.54 8.06 10.38
N LEU A 207 21.95 7.38 11.36
CA LEU A 207 22.44 7.39 12.75
C LEU A 207 23.86 6.83 12.87
N GLU A 208 24.17 5.77 12.14
CA GLU A 208 25.51 5.15 12.08
C GLU A 208 26.57 6.13 11.57
N GLN A 209 26.25 6.89 10.50
CA GLN A 209 27.12 7.95 10.00
C GLN A 209 27.32 9.07 11.03
N GLN A 210 26.25 9.49 11.71
CA GLN A 210 26.33 10.54 12.72
C GLN A 210 27.14 10.11 13.95
N VAL A 211 26.95 8.89 14.46
CA VAL A 211 27.74 8.31 15.56
C VAL A 211 29.22 8.28 15.20
N THR A 212 29.56 7.85 13.97
CA THR A 212 30.95 7.85 13.49
C THR A 212 31.56 9.25 13.50
N GLY A 213 30.77 10.27 13.15
CA GLY A 213 31.19 11.67 13.26
C GLY A 213 31.46 12.10 14.70
N VAL A 214 30.55 11.76 15.63
CA VAL A 214 30.69 12.09 17.05
C VAL A 214 31.90 11.40 17.69
N VAL A 215 32.15 10.13 17.37
CA VAL A 215 33.35 9.39 17.85
C VAL A 215 34.64 10.09 17.41
N ARG A 216 34.70 10.57 16.17
CA ARG A 216 35.85 11.30 15.65
C ARG A 216 36.05 12.63 16.39
N ASP A 217 34.98 13.37 16.64
CA ASP A 217 35.05 14.63 17.39
C ASP A 217 35.46 14.41 18.85
N LEU A 218 34.94 13.34 19.47
CA LEU A 218 35.27 12.98 20.84
C LEU A 218 36.76 12.65 20.99
N SER A 219 37.31 11.84 20.10
CA SER A 219 38.75 11.52 20.09
C SER A 219 39.63 12.77 19.95
N LYS A 220 39.23 13.74 19.12
CA LYS A 220 39.96 15.03 18.99
C LYS A 220 39.94 15.84 20.28
N LEU A 221 38.78 15.91 20.95
CA LEU A 221 38.63 16.63 22.22
C LEU A 221 39.38 15.94 23.36
N GLU A 222 39.41 14.61 23.38
CA GLU A 222 40.20 13.83 24.34
C GLU A 222 41.70 14.10 24.17
N ASP A 223 42.19 14.11 22.93
CA ASP A 223 43.58 14.45 22.61
C ASP A 223 43.93 15.91 22.97
N GLU A 224 43.02 16.84 22.71
CA GLU A 224 43.17 18.25 23.07
C GLU A 224 43.23 18.44 24.59
N LEU A 225 42.30 17.81 25.32
CA LEU A 225 42.29 17.82 26.78
C LEU A 225 43.60 17.25 27.33
N LYS A 226 44.06 16.11 26.83
CA LYS A 226 45.31 15.47 27.25
C LYS A 226 46.50 16.40 27.04
N LYS A 227 46.62 17.03 25.87
CA LYS A 227 47.70 17.99 25.58
C LYS A 227 47.65 19.20 26.51
N PHE A 228 46.45 19.72 26.77
CA PHE A 228 46.25 20.85 27.67
C PHE A 228 46.66 20.51 29.11
N GLN A 229 46.24 19.33 29.61
CA GLN A 229 46.62 18.84 30.94
C GLN A 229 48.13 18.66 31.07
N GLN A 230 48.80 18.13 30.04
CA GLN A 230 50.25 17.96 30.02
C GLN A 230 51.01 19.30 30.02
N ALA A 231 50.56 20.27 29.23
CA ALA A 231 51.21 21.57 29.09
C ALA A 231 51.04 22.46 30.34
N HIS A 232 49.86 22.44 30.95
CA HIS A 232 49.48 23.38 32.00
C HIS A 232 49.36 22.74 33.40
N LYS A 233 49.51 21.41 33.53
CA LYS A 233 49.45 20.66 34.79
C LYS A 233 48.14 20.82 35.58
N ILE A 234 47.05 21.19 34.91
CA ILE A 234 45.71 21.29 35.50
C ILE A 234 45.06 19.91 35.40
N VAL A 235 44.66 19.32 36.54
CA VAL A 235 44.14 17.94 36.58
C VAL A 235 42.66 17.90 36.94
N SER A 236 42.14 18.90 37.62
CA SER A 236 40.74 18.97 38.03
C SER A 236 40.17 20.38 37.94
N LEU A 237 38.85 20.45 37.77
CA LEU A 237 38.06 21.64 38.06
C LEU A 237 37.70 21.62 39.55
N ASP A 238 37.29 22.76 40.11
CA ASP A 238 36.57 22.76 41.37
C ASP A 238 35.21 22.06 41.22
N ALA A 239 34.68 21.53 42.33
CA ALA A 239 33.46 20.73 42.33
C ALA A 239 32.23 21.48 41.77
N GLN A 240 32.18 22.81 41.94
CA GLN A 240 31.07 23.64 41.46
C GLN A 240 31.13 23.82 39.95
N THR A 241 32.32 24.07 39.38
CA THR A 241 32.49 24.15 37.92
C THR A 241 32.24 22.82 37.24
N GLU A 242 32.67 21.72 37.85
CA GLU A 242 32.37 20.38 37.34
C GLU A 242 30.86 20.08 37.30
N ALA A 243 30.12 20.41 38.37
CA ALA A 243 28.68 20.25 38.41
C ALA A 243 27.95 21.12 37.38
N GLY A 244 28.38 22.37 37.20
CA GLY A 244 27.84 23.27 36.17
C GLY A 244 28.09 22.75 34.76
N VAL A 245 29.31 22.28 34.48
CA VAL A 245 29.68 21.68 33.20
C VAL A 245 28.88 20.40 32.92
N GLN A 246 28.68 19.55 33.92
CA GLN A 246 27.88 18.32 33.78
C GLN A 246 26.41 18.62 33.47
N THR A 247 25.85 19.62 34.15
CA THR A 247 24.47 20.08 33.93
C THR A 247 24.32 20.66 32.53
N TYR A 248 25.28 21.50 32.10
CA TYR A 248 25.33 22.04 30.74
C TYR A 248 25.38 20.92 29.70
N ALA A 249 26.30 19.97 29.84
CA ALA A 249 26.47 18.86 28.91
C ALA A 249 25.18 18.03 28.78
N THR A 250 24.50 17.79 29.91
CA THR A 250 23.21 17.06 29.93
C THR A 250 22.12 17.82 29.18
N LEU A 251 21.94 19.12 29.46
CA LEU A 251 20.95 19.95 28.78
C LEU A 251 21.27 20.12 27.29
N LYS A 252 22.54 20.29 26.93
CA LYS A 252 22.98 20.43 25.54
C LYS A 252 22.78 19.14 24.76
N SER A 253 23.00 17.99 25.40
CA SER A 253 22.71 16.67 24.82
C SER A 253 21.21 16.48 24.58
N GLN A 254 20.36 16.86 25.54
CA GLN A 254 18.90 16.84 25.37
C GLN A 254 18.44 17.77 24.24
N LEU A 255 19.01 18.97 24.15
CA LEU A 255 18.73 19.92 23.07
C LEU A 255 19.02 19.30 21.71
N MET A 256 20.21 18.70 21.53
CA MET A 256 20.61 18.08 20.27
C MET A 256 19.69 16.92 19.89
N ALA A 257 19.28 16.09 20.86
CA ALA A 257 18.33 15.01 20.62
C ALA A 257 16.98 15.56 20.11
N LYS A 258 16.47 16.63 20.74
CA LYS A 258 15.21 17.28 20.34
C LYS A 258 15.30 18.00 18.99
N GLU A 259 16.41 18.66 18.70
CA GLU A 259 16.66 19.29 17.40
C GLU A 259 16.76 18.24 16.28
N MET A 260 17.37 17.08 16.55
CA MET A 260 17.40 15.97 15.61
C MET A 260 16.00 15.41 15.36
N GLU A 261 15.22 15.17 16.42
CA GLU A 261 13.83 14.73 16.32
C GLU A 261 13.01 15.70 15.46
N TYR A 262 13.12 17.00 15.73
CA TYR A 262 12.46 18.04 14.94
C TYR A 262 12.87 18.00 13.46
N ASN A 263 14.17 17.85 13.17
CA ASN A 263 14.67 17.77 11.79
C ASN A 263 14.20 16.51 11.06
N LEU A 264 14.03 15.38 11.76
CA LEU A 264 13.48 14.16 11.17
C LEU A 264 11.99 14.35 10.82
N LEU A 265 11.22 14.96 11.72
CA LEU A 265 9.80 15.27 11.47
C LEU A 265 9.62 16.26 10.33
N ALA A 266 10.40 17.34 10.31
CA ALA A 266 10.33 18.38 9.28
C ALA A 266 10.64 17.84 7.87
N ASN A 267 11.51 16.84 7.77
CA ASN A 267 11.87 16.21 6.49
C ASN A 267 10.93 15.04 6.11
N SER A 268 10.04 14.62 7.00
CA SER A 268 9.04 13.58 6.72
C SER A 268 7.80 14.19 6.05
N VAL A 269 7.31 13.58 4.96
CA VAL A 269 6.27 14.10 4.04
C VAL A 269 4.91 14.36 4.72
N SER A 270 4.72 13.89 5.95
CA SER A 270 3.52 14.13 6.77
C SER A 270 3.83 15.11 7.89
N SER A 271 4.08 16.37 7.54
CA SER A 271 4.25 17.46 8.49
C SER A 271 2.91 17.74 9.20
N SER A 272 2.61 17.00 10.27
CA SER A 272 1.58 17.44 11.22
C SER A 272 2.13 18.65 11.97
N ASP A 273 1.72 19.84 11.55
CA ASP A 273 2.14 21.13 12.13
C ASP A 273 2.06 21.13 13.67
N THR A 274 1.07 20.44 14.25
CA THR A 274 0.86 20.34 15.70
C THR A 274 2.02 19.68 16.46
N GLN A 275 2.65 18.61 15.96
CA GLN A 275 3.76 17.95 16.64
C GLN A 275 5.04 18.79 16.59
N SER A 276 5.26 19.49 15.47
CA SER A 276 6.42 20.37 15.28
C SER A 276 6.38 21.59 16.22
N ILE A 277 5.18 22.10 16.54
CA ILE A 277 4.99 23.23 17.45
C ILE A 277 5.39 22.85 18.88
N GLY A 278 4.98 21.68 19.38
CA GLY A 278 5.34 21.20 20.71
C GLY A 278 6.85 21.03 20.89
N LEU A 279 7.52 20.36 19.93
CA LEU A 279 8.98 20.21 19.94
C LEU A 279 9.70 21.56 19.89
N ARG A 280 9.22 22.51 19.09
CA ARG A 280 9.81 23.85 18.99
C ARG A 280 9.75 24.59 20.33
N GLN A 281 8.65 24.45 21.08
CA GLN A 281 8.52 25.03 22.42
C GLN A 281 9.51 24.40 23.40
N GLU A 282 9.63 23.07 23.42
CA GLU A 282 10.61 22.36 24.26
C GLU A 282 12.05 22.77 23.95
N ILE A 283 12.42 22.83 22.66
CA ILE A 283 13.73 23.30 22.19
C ILE A 283 14.01 24.71 22.69
N SER A 284 13.03 25.62 22.62
CA SER A 284 13.17 26.99 23.09
C SER A 284 13.43 27.08 24.59
N GLN A 285 12.71 26.29 25.40
CA GLN A 285 12.89 26.25 26.86
C GLN A 285 14.27 25.73 27.25
N ILE A 286 14.77 24.70 26.56
CA ILE A 286 16.12 24.16 26.82
C ILE A 286 17.19 25.20 26.42
N LYS A 287 17.01 25.90 25.30
CA LYS A 287 17.91 26.98 24.88
C LYS A 287 17.97 28.11 25.90
N GLU A 288 16.83 28.49 26.46
CA GLU A 288 16.76 29.51 27.50
C GLU A 288 17.53 29.07 28.77
N LYS A 289 17.30 27.84 29.26
CA LYS A 289 18.05 27.27 30.38
C LYS A 289 19.56 27.23 30.11
N LEU A 290 19.98 26.82 28.92
CA LEU A 290 21.40 26.84 28.53
C LEU A 290 21.98 28.26 28.54
N ASN A 291 21.23 29.25 28.07
CA ASN A 291 21.66 30.64 28.05
C ASN A 291 21.82 31.21 29.47
N THR A 292 20.99 30.80 30.43
CA THR A 292 21.17 31.18 31.85
C THR A 292 22.45 30.61 32.45
N ILE A 293 22.85 29.39 32.02
CA ILE A 293 24.09 28.74 32.46
C ILE A 293 25.32 29.39 31.79
N GLU A 294 25.23 29.78 30.52
CA GLU A 294 26.36 30.42 29.80
C GLU A 294 26.64 31.85 30.28
N ASN A 295 25.59 32.60 30.63
CA ASN A 295 25.73 34.01 31.02
C ASN A 295 25.80 34.25 32.54
N GLY A 296 25.61 33.21 33.36
CA GLY A 296 25.72 33.31 34.82
C GLY A 296 24.67 34.23 35.48
N THR A 297 23.53 34.45 34.83
CA THR A 297 22.48 35.39 35.30
C THR A 297 21.52 34.79 36.33
N GLY A 298 21.83 33.62 36.90
CA GLY A 298 21.02 32.95 37.92
C GLY A 298 21.89 32.42 39.07
N ASP A 299 21.31 32.48 40.28
CA ASP A 299 21.94 32.12 41.56
C ASP A 299 22.50 30.68 41.52
N GLY A 300 23.83 30.54 41.33
CA GLY A 300 24.55 29.30 41.61
C GLY A 300 25.44 28.66 40.52
N ILE A 301 25.47 29.14 39.27
CA ILE A 301 26.31 28.53 38.22
C ILE A 301 27.23 29.57 37.58
N ILE A 302 28.52 29.28 37.62
CA ILE A 302 29.67 30.14 37.30
C ILE A 302 29.47 30.96 36.03
N SER A 303 29.69 32.27 36.16
CA SER A 303 30.06 33.12 35.03
C SER A 303 31.47 32.72 34.58
N PHE A 304 31.59 32.12 33.40
CA PHE A 304 32.91 31.81 32.79
C PHE A 304 33.80 33.04 32.57
N LYS A 305 33.35 34.25 32.96
CA LYS A 305 34.10 35.50 32.90
C LYS A 305 35.09 35.69 34.06
N ASP A 306 34.86 35.06 35.22
CA ASP A 306 35.62 35.40 36.45
C ASP A 306 36.72 34.39 36.82
N ALA A 307 36.82 33.26 36.11
CA ALA A 307 37.88 32.28 36.32
C ALA A 307 39.19 32.70 35.62
N PRO A 308 40.38 32.29 36.14
CA PRO A 308 41.65 32.50 35.43
C PRO A 308 41.55 31.99 33.99
N ASP A 309 42.16 32.68 33.01
CA ASP A 309 42.01 32.37 31.57
C ASP A 309 42.26 30.88 31.26
N LEU A 310 43.20 30.24 31.97
CA LEU A 310 43.46 28.80 31.85
C LEU A 310 42.34 27.91 32.39
N GLY A 311 41.70 28.27 33.50
CA GLY A 311 40.58 27.52 34.08
C GLY A 311 39.34 27.58 33.19
N VAL A 312 39.08 28.73 32.57
CA VAL A 312 37.99 28.91 31.59
C VAL A 312 38.22 28.03 30.36
N ARG A 313 39.45 28.02 29.83
CA ARG A 313 39.81 27.16 28.69
C ARG A 313 39.64 25.67 29.03
N PHE A 314 40.13 25.24 30.19
CA PHE A 314 39.97 23.87 30.66
C PHE A 314 38.49 23.49 30.82
N ALA A 315 37.68 24.37 31.42
CA ALA A 315 36.25 24.15 31.60
C ALA A 315 35.52 24.06 30.25
N ARG A 316 35.91 24.87 29.25
CA ARG A 316 35.34 24.81 27.89
C ARG A 316 35.66 23.48 27.19
N ILE A 317 36.92 23.03 27.21
CA ILE A 317 37.30 21.73 26.62
C ILE A 317 36.54 20.59 27.32
N LYS A 318 36.51 20.58 28.66
CA LYS A 318 35.79 19.57 29.44
C LYS A 318 34.28 19.60 29.18
N ARG A 319 33.69 20.78 29.02
CA ARG A 319 32.28 20.96 28.63
C ARG A 319 31.98 20.39 27.26
N ASP A 320 32.82 20.70 26.27
CA ASP A 320 32.61 20.23 24.91
C ASP A 320 32.81 18.70 24.83
N LEU A 321 33.79 18.16 25.56
CA LEU A 321 34.02 16.72 25.71
C LEU A 321 32.82 16.02 26.36
N LEU A 322 32.36 16.49 27.53
CA LEU A 322 31.21 15.90 28.23
C LEU A 322 29.93 16.00 27.39
N THR A 323 29.76 17.10 26.66
CA THR A 323 28.65 17.25 25.71
C THR A 323 28.71 16.17 24.64
N LYS A 324 29.86 15.98 23.99
CA LYS A 324 30.04 14.95 22.95
C LYS A 324 29.91 13.53 23.50
N GLN A 325 30.38 13.26 24.72
CA GLN A 325 30.19 11.97 25.39
C GLN A 325 28.70 11.67 25.62
N LYS A 326 27.93 12.64 26.13
CA LYS A 326 26.48 12.47 26.35
C LYS A 326 25.71 12.31 25.05
N VAL A 327 26.08 13.06 24.02
CA VAL A 327 25.50 12.89 22.68
C VAL A 327 25.83 11.51 22.13
N PHE A 328 27.07 11.03 22.26
CA PHE A 328 27.46 9.69 21.84
C PHE A 328 26.64 8.61 22.56
N GLU A 329 26.47 8.72 23.87
CA GLU A 329 25.66 7.79 24.68
C GLU A 329 24.21 7.73 24.16
N LEU A 330 23.56 8.88 24.00
CA LEU A 330 22.18 8.96 23.48
C LEU A 330 22.07 8.44 22.04
N MET A 331 23.00 8.81 21.16
CA MET A 331 22.97 8.40 19.75
C MET A 331 23.26 6.92 19.59
N SER A 332 24.14 6.36 20.42
CA SER A 332 24.40 4.91 20.44
C SER A 332 23.17 4.14 20.90
N GLN A 333 22.47 4.63 21.92
CA GLN A 333 21.19 4.04 22.36
C GLN A 333 20.15 4.10 21.24
N GLN A 334 20.00 5.24 20.55
CA GLN A 334 19.08 5.37 19.42
C GLN A 334 19.48 4.48 18.24
N LEU A 335 20.78 4.34 17.94
CA LEU A 335 21.27 3.46 16.89
C LEU A 335 20.94 2.00 17.20
N GLU A 336 21.03 1.58 18.46
CA GLU A 336 20.66 0.23 18.86
C GLU A 336 19.16 -0.02 18.68
N ILE A 337 18.32 0.95 19.06
CA ILE A 337 16.88 0.92 18.75
C ILE A 337 16.65 0.84 17.24
N ALA A 338 17.37 1.64 16.44
CA ALA A 338 17.25 1.64 14.99
C ALA A 338 17.70 0.33 14.34
N LYS A 339 18.72 -0.35 14.88
CA LYS A 339 19.14 -1.70 14.45
C LYS A 339 18.06 -2.74 14.76
N LEU A 340 17.48 -2.69 15.96
CA LEU A 340 16.35 -3.54 16.34
C LEU A 340 15.14 -3.27 15.45
N ASP A 341 14.92 -2.01 15.07
CA ASP A 341 13.84 -1.62 14.18
C ASP A 341 14.07 -2.09 12.75
N GLU A 342 15.27 -1.97 12.19
CA GLU A 342 15.60 -2.54 10.88
C GLU A 342 15.44 -4.07 10.87
N ALA A 343 15.87 -4.75 11.94
CA ALA A 343 15.68 -6.18 12.07
C ALA A 343 14.19 -6.59 12.13
N LYS A 344 13.30 -5.66 12.53
CA LYS A 344 11.85 -5.86 12.62
C LYS A 344 11.08 -5.28 11.42
N ASP A 345 11.67 -4.35 10.67
CA ASP A 345 11.13 -3.66 9.48
C ASP A 345 11.38 -4.50 8.22
N THR A 346 11.07 -5.79 8.33
CA THR A 346 10.98 -6.69 7.17
C THR A 346 9.51 -6.89 6.89
N LEU A 347 9.05 -6.47 5.72
CA LEU A 347 7.74 -6.85 5.24
C LEU A 347 7.75 -8.37 5.10
N SER A 348 7.03 -9.06 5.99
CA SER A 348 6.92 -10.51 5.98
C SER A 348 5.49 -10.92 5.74
N PHE A 349 5.32 -12.13 5.23
CA PHE A 349 4.00 -12.73 5.10
C PHE A 349 4.09 -14.19 5.49
N GLN A 350 2.99 -14.72 5.99
CA GLN A 350 2.84 -16.15 6.24
C GLN A 350 2.06 -16.77 5.08
N ILE A 351 2.55 -17.89 4.56
CA ILE A 351 1.80 -18.70 3.60
C ILE A 351 0.76 -19.47 4.41
N ILE A 352 -0.51 -19.17 4.17
CA ILE A 352 -1.63 -19.86 4.82
C ILE A 352 -2.01 -21.08 3.99
N ASP A 353 -2.04 -20.93 2.67
CA ASP A 353 -2.37 -21.99 1.75
C ASP A 353 -1.56 -21.84 0.45
N GLU A 354 -0.93 -22.92 0.01
CA GLU A 354 -0.20 -22.98 -1.26
C GLU A 354 -1.17 -23.19 -2.42
N ALA A 355 -0.79 -22.75 -3.62
CA ALA A 355 -1.61 -22.98 -4.79
C ALA A 355 -1.56 -24.47 -5.19
N ILE A 356 -2.70 -25.15 -5.08
CA ILE A 356 -2.88 -26.51 -5.57
C ILE A 356 -3.39 -26.55 -7.01
N THR A 357 -3.11 -27.65 -7.71
CA THR A 357 -3.62 -27.86 -9.08
C THR A 357 -5.14 -28.02 -9.06
N PRO A 358 -5.90 -27.17 -9.77
CA PRO A 358 -7.35 -27.21 -9.75
C PRO A 358 -7.93 -28.37 -10.57
N ASP A 359 -8.80 -29.18 -9.96
CA ASP A 359 -9.48 -30.31 -10.62
C ASP A 359 -10.60 -29.86 -11.57
N LYS A 360 -11.19 -28.69 -11.32
CA LYS A 360 -12.34 -28.16 -12.05
C LYS A 360 -12.00 -26.86 -12.74
N LYS A 361 -12.53 -26.70 -13.97
CA LYS A 361 -12.43 -25.43 -14.70
C LYS A 361 -13.21 -24.33 -13.97
N SER A 362 -12.60 -23.15 -13.87
CA SER A 362 -13.23 -21.96 -13.29
C SER A 362 -14.07 -21.21 -14.30
N LYS A 363 -13.60 -21.13 -15.55
CA LYS A 363 -14.26 -20.38 -16.65
C LYS A 363 -14.14 -21.15 -17.98
N PRO A 364 -15.07 -20.93 -18.93
CA PRO A 364 -16.36 -20.27 -18.75
C PRO A 364 -17.39 -21.19 -18.05
N LYS A 365 -18.31 -20.59 -17.30
CA LYS A 365 -19.49 -21.30 -16.76
C LYS A 365 -20.48 -21.56 -17.90
N ARG A 366 -20.24 -22.62 -18.68
CA ARG A 366 -20.99 -22.92 -19.92
C ARG A 366 -22.51 -22.93 -19.71
N GLY A 367 -22.98 -23.49 -18.59
CA GLY A 367 -24.42 -23.48 -18.25
C GLY A 367 -25.01 -22.08 -18.10
N VAL A 368 -24.25 -21.13 -17.55
CA VAL A 368 -24.66 -19.73 -17.43
C VAL A 368 -24.73 -19.06 -18.80
N ILE A 369 -23.77 -19.32 -19.69
CA ILE A 369 -23.78 -18.79 -21.06
C ILE A 369 -25.01 -19.30 -21.82
N ILE A 370 -25.32 -20.59 -21.71
CA ILE A 370 -26.48 -21.19 -22.38
C ILE A 370 -27.78 -20.63 -21.80
N ALA A 371 -27.89 -20.46 -20.47
CA ALA A 371 -29.07 -19.87 -19.84
C ALA A 371 -29.30 -18.41 -20.28
N ILE A 372 -28.25 -17.59 -20.30
CA ILE A 372 -28.32 -16.21 -20.81
C ILE A 372 -28.69 -16.21 -22.30
N GLY A 373 -28.07 -17.09 -23.09
CA GLY A 373 -28.38 -17.25 -24.51
C GLY A 373 -29.85 -17.59 -24.74
N LEU A 374 -30.42 -18.52 -23.95
CA LEU A 374 -31.82 -18.90 -24.00
C LEU A 374 -32.74 -17.70 -23.69
N ILE A 375 -32.47 -16.96 -22.61
CA ILE A 375 -33.28 -15.80 -22.20
C ILE A 375 -33.25 -14.71 -23.29
N ILE A 376 -32.07 -14.37 -23.80
CA ILE A 376 -31.92 -13.38 -24.88
C ILE A 376 -32.66 -13.84 -26.14
N SER A 377 -32.51 -15.11 -26.52
CA SER A 377 -33.16 -15.67 -27.71
C SER A 377 -34.68 -15.71 -27.58
N LEU A 378 -35.20 -15.99 -26.38
CA LEU A 378 -36.63 -15.95 -26.08
C LEU A 378 -37.17 -14.52 -26.17
N PHE A 379 -36.45 -13.55 -25.62
CA PHE A 379 -36.84 -12.15 -25.67
C PHE A 379 -36.88 -11.63 -27.12
N ILE A 380 -35.84 -11.91 -27.92
CA ILE A 380 -35.79 -11.57 -29.35
C ILE A 380 -36.93 -12.25 -30.11
N ALA A 381 -37.24 -13.51 -29.80
CA ALA A 381 -38.33 -14.24 -30.43
C ALA A 381 -39.71 -13.62 -30.16
N ILE A 382 -39.98 -13.23 -28.91
CA ILE A 382 -41.21 -12.54 -28.52
C ILE A 382 -41.31 -11.20 -29.24
N LEU A 383 -40.24 -10.39 -29.19
CA LEU A 383 -40.21 -9.06 -29.80
C LEU A 383 -40.39 -9.12 -31.33
N SER A 384 -39.76 -10.09 -31.99
CA SER A 384 -39.93 -10.33 -33.43
C SER A 384 -41.37 -10.66 -33.80
N VAL A 385 -42.06 -11.48 -32.99
CA VAL A 385 -43.47 -11.81 -33.21
C VAL A 385 -44.38 -10.60 -33.04
N LEU A 386 -44.13 -9.74 -32.05
CA LEU A 386 -44.90 -8.52 -31.83
C LEU A 386 -44.74 -7.53 -33.00
N ILE A 387 -43.51 -7.36 -33.49
CA ILE A 387 -43.23 -6.53 -34.66
C ILE A 387 -43.96 -7.07 -35.90
N LEU A 388 -43.84 -8.37 -36.19
CA LEU A 388 -44.54 -9.00 -37.31
C LEU A 388 -46.06 -8.87 -37.20
N ASN A 389 -46.62 -8.88 -35.98
CA ASN A 389 -48.04 -8.68 -35.76
C ASN A 389 -48.46 -7.22 -36.01
N LYS A 390 -47.69 -6.23 -35.53
CA LYS A 390 -47.96 -4.81 -35.81
C LYS A 390 -47.89 -4.49 -37.29
N PHE A 391 -46.86 -4.96 -38.01
CA PHE A 391 -46.74 -4.76 -39.46
C PHE A 391 -47.86 -5.47 -40.25
N GLY A 392 -48.27 -6.67 -39.83
CA GLY A 392 -49.39 -7.37 -40.45
C GLY A 392 -50.74 -6.66 -40.27
N LYS A 393 -50.98 -6.02 -39.12
CA LYS A 393 -52.16 -5.18 -38.88
C LYS A 393 -52.10 -3.88 -39.71
N TRP A 394 -50.94 -3.23 -39.80
CA TRP A 394 -50.74 -1.99 -40.58
C TRP A 394 -50.94 -2.20 -42.10
N ALA A 395 -50.41 -3.28 -42.67
CA ALA A 395 -50.57 -3.62 -44.09
C ALA A 395 -52.02 -4.00 -44.47
N ALA A 396 -52.86 -4.35 -43.51
CA ALA A 396 -54.28 -4.65 -43.72
C ALA A 396 -55.19 -3.40 -43.63
N THR A 397 -54.64 -2.27 -43.15
CA THR A 397 -55.37 -1.01 -42.94
C THR A 397 -55.11 0.04 -44.03
N GLU A 398 -54.26 -0.23 -45.03
CA GLU A 398 -54.16 0.64 -46.21
C GLU A 398 -55.37 0.40 -47.14
N PRO A 399 -56.26 1.39 -47.36
CA PRO A 399 -57.25 1.30 -48.41
C PRO A 399 -56.55 1.40 -49.78
N LYS A 400 -56.93 0.51 -50.72
CA LYS A 400 -56.57 0.62 -52.14
C LYS A 400 -57.08 1.90 -52.77
#